data_AF-A0A7C3LPA2-F1
#
_entry.id   AF-A0A7C3LPA2-F1
#
_cell.length_a   1.000
_cell.length_b   1.000
_cell.length_c   1.000
_cell.angle_alpha   90.00
_cell.angle_beta   90.00
_cell.angle_gamma   90.00
#
_symmetry.space_group_name_H-M   'P 1'
#
loop_
_entity.id
_entity.type
_entity.pdbx_description
1 polymer ?
#
loop_
_entity_poly.entity_id
_entity_poly.type
_entity_poly.pdbx_seq_one_letter_code
_entity_poly.pdbx_strand_id
1 'polypeptide(L)'
;MILTGPEIVKRMGSDIVIEPFQKSLVNPNSYNLRLHNELLVYNTKELDMKKPAETTKILIPEEGYLIEPGRLYLGRTLEYTETKNLVPMLEGRSSIGR
;
A
#
# COMPACT_ATOMS: atom_id res chain seq x y z
N MET A 1 -18.96 7.49 -8.95
CA MET A 1 -19.04 8.39 -7.77
C MET A 1 -18.06 7.86 -6.72
N ILE A 2 -17.28 8.73 -6.07
CA ILE A 2 -16.31 8.32 -5.04
C ILE A 2 -17.02 8.21 -3.69
N LEU A 3 -16.71 7.16 -2.91
CA LEU A 3 -17.30 6.98 -1.57
C LEU A 3 -16.72 8.00 -0.59
N THR A 4 -17.57 8.54 0.28
CA THR A 4 -17.12 9.34 1.41
C THR A 4 -16.60 8.43 2.53
N GLY A 5 -15.79 8.97 3.44
CA GLY A 5 -15.30 8.24 4.61
C GLY A 5 -16.40 7.56 5.44
N PRO A 6 -17.52 8.24 5.74
CA PRO A 6 -18.67 7.59 6.39
C PRO A 6 -19.24 6.42 5.59
N GLU A 7 -19.32 6.53 4.26
CA GLU A 7 -19.84 5.45 3.41
C GLU A 7 -18.88 4.27 3.33
N ILE A 8 -17.56 4.51 3.31
CA ILE A 8 -16.54 3.46 3.44
C ILE A 8 -16.77 2.69 4.74
N VAL A 9 -16.91 3.40 5.87
CA VAL A 9 -17.12 2.76 7.18
C VAL A 9 -18.42 1.96 7.23
N LYS A 10 -19.51 2.50 6.64
CA LYS A 10 -20.81 1.84 6.60
C LYS A 10 -20.77 0.50 5.84
N ARG A 11 -19.89 0.37 4.85
CA ARG A 11 -19.74 -0.83 4.01
C ARG A 11 -18.65 -1.79 4.46
N MET A 12 -17.99 -1.51 5.58
CA MET A 12 -17.01 -2.42 6.18
C MET A 12 -17.67 -3.75 6.56
N GLY A 13 -17.04 -4.87 6.20
CA GLY A 13 -17.53 -6.23 6.43
C GLY A 13 -18.56 -6.71 5.40
N SER A 14 -18.94 -5.89 4.41
CA SER A 14 -19.83 -6.28 3.31
C SER A 14 -19.15 -6.06 1.95
N ASP A 15 -19.29 -4.87 1.37
CA ASP A 15 -18.68 -4.51 0.09
C ASP A 15 -17.19 -4.19 0.25
N ILE A 16 -16.71 -3.92 1.47
CA ILE A 16 -15.33 -3.53 1.75
C ILE A 16 -14.79 -4.33 2.93
N VAL A 17 -13.61 -4.91 2.78
CA VAL A 17 -12.82 -5.51 3.86
C VAL A 17 -11.47 -4.80 3.89
N ILE A 18 -11.07 -4.33 5.07
CA ILE A 18 -9.75 -3.76 5.33
C ILE A 18 -9.28 -4.35 6.65
N GLU A 19 -8.17 -5.07 6.65
CA GLU A 19 -7.68 -5.76 7.85
C GLU A 19 -6.18 -5.59 8.03
N PRO A 20 -5.72 -4.99 9.14
CA PRO A 20 -6.50 -4.40 10.24
C PRO A 20 -7.11 -3.03 9.89
N PHE A 21 -8.39 -2.82 10.24
CA PHE A 21 -9.06 -1.52 10.11
C PHE A 21 -8.81 -0.61 11.32
N GLN A 22 -8.49 0.66 11.06
CA GLN A 22 -8.36 1.70 12.08
C GLN A 22 -9.19 2.92 11.70
N LYS A 23 -10.18 3.24 12.53
CA LYS A 23 -11.09 4.37 12.28
C LYS A 23 -10.36 5.72 12.12
N SER A 24 -9.23 5.90 12.78
CA SER A 24 -8.37 7.09 12.70
C SER A 24 -7.72 7.31 11.33
N LEU A 25 -7.66 6.27 10.49
CA LEU A 25 -7.09 6.35 9.14
C LEU A 25 -8.13 6.68 8.06
N VAL A 26 -9.40 6.83 8.43
CA VAL A 26 -10.47 7.24 7.52
C VAL A 26 -10.38 8.74 7.24
N ASN A 27 -10.27 9.10 5.96
CA ASN A 27 -10.29 10.47 5.46
C ASN A 27 -11.70 10.85 4.96
N PRO A 28 -11.94 12.10 4.52
CA PRO A 28 -13.24 12.51 3.99
C PRO A 28 -13.78 11.66 2.83
N ASN A 29 -12.91 11.07 2.00
CA ASN A 29 -13.27 10.26 0.83
C ASN A 29 -12.27 9.14 0.51
N SER A 30 -11.44 8.73 1.48
CA SER A 30 -10.44 7.68 1.30
C SER A 30 -10.08 7.04 2.63
N TYR A 31 -9.20 6.05 2.60
CA TYR A 31 -8.62 5.42 3.78
C TYR A 31 -7.11 5.34 3.61
N ASN A 32 -6.34 5.78 4.61
CA ASN A 32 -4.88 5.69 4.56
C ASN A 32 -4.42 4.26 4.82
N LEU A 33 -3.64 3.70 3.90
CA LEU A 33 -2.93 2.44 4.12
C LEU A 33 -1.55 2.71 4.72
N ARG A 34 -1.03 1.71 5.43
CA ARG A 34 0.29 1.78 6.08
C ARG A 34 1.29 0.91 5.33
N LEU A 35 2.55 1.30 5.39
CA LEU A 35 3.65 0.52 4.86
C LEU A 35 3.91 -0.70 5.76
N HIS A 36 4.00 -1.89 5.18
CA HIS A 36 4.50 -3.07 5.88
C HIS A 36 6.01 -2.94 6.12
N ASN A 37 6.56 -3.57 7.16
CA ASN A 37 7.99 -3.52 7.48
C ASN A 37 8.90 -4.33 6.54
N GLU A 38 8.42 -4.77 5.37
CA GLU A 38 9.20 -5.53 4.40
C GLU A 38 9.22 -4.80 3.06
N LEU A 39 10.42 -4.68 2.50
CA LEU A 39 10.65 -4.22 1.13
C LEU A 39 11.37 -5.31 0.34
N LEU A 40 11.17 -5.32 -0.97
CA LEU A 40 12.02 -6.07 -1.89
C LEU A 40 12.77 -5.12 -2.82
N VAL A 41 13.97 -5.50 -3.19
CA VAL A 41 14.80 -4.83 -4.20
C VAL A 41 15.23 -5.84 -5.24
N TYR A 42 15.20 -5.46 -6.52
CA TYR A 42 15.73 -6.30 -7.58
C TYR A 42 17.24 -6.41 -7.49
N ASN A 43 17.76 -7.61 -7.74
CA ASN A 43 19.21 -7.87 -7.75
C ASN A 43 19.87 -7.41 -9.05
N THR A 44 19.07 -7.19 -10.10
CA THR A 44 19.51 -6.75 -11.43
C THR A 44 18.81 -5.47 -11.85
N LYS A 45 19.44 -4.71 -12.76
CA LYS A 45 18.85 -3.49 -13.34
C LYS A 45 17.92 -3.78 -14.51
N GLU A 46 18.25 -4.80 -15.31
CA GLU A 46 17.43 -5.24 -16.43
C GLU A 46 16.37 -6.23 -15.94
N LEU A 47 15.12 -5.98 -16.36
CA LEU A 47 13.96 -6.79 -16.01
C LEU A 47 13.33 -7.34 -17.29
N ASP A 48 13.35 -8.67 -17.45
CA ASP A 48 12.64 -9.38 -18.50
C ASP A 48 11.32 -9.90 -17.94
N MET A 49 10.19 -9.34 -18.37
CA MET A 49 8.86 -9.72 -17.90
C MET A 49 8.49 -11.19 -18.18
N LYS A 50 9.24 -11.88 -19.05
CA LYS A 50 9.05 -13.33 -19.31
C LYS A 50 9.79 -14.22 -18.32
N LYS A 51 10.65 -13.67 -17.48
CA LYS A 51 11.47 -14.41 -16.52
C LYS A 51 11.18 -13.95 -15.10
N PRO A 52 11.28 -14.83 -14.10
CA PRO A 52 11.30 -14.41 -12.71
C PRO A 52 12.46 -13.44 -12.48
N ALA A 53 12.18 -12.30 -11.84
CA ALA A 53 13.19 -11.35 -11.42
C ALA A 53 13.61 -11.66 -9.98
N GLU A 54 14.90 -11.91 -9.76
CA GLU A 54 15.43 -12.17 -8.43
C GLU A 54 15.38 -10.91 -7.57
N THR A 55 14.95 -11.09 -6.32
CA THR A 55 14.82 -10.01 -5.34
C THR A 55 15.47 -10.38 -4.03
N THR A 56 15.99 -9.36 -3.34
CA THR A 56 16.45 -9.47 -1.96
C THR A 56 15.46 -8.76 -1.05
N LYS A 57 15.11 -9.40 0.07
CA LYS A 57 14.24 -8.83 1.09
C LYS A 57 15.03 -7.91 2.02
N ILE A 58 14.45 -6.76 2.34
CA ILE A 58 14.91 -5.81 3.35
C ILE A 58 13.83 -5.74 4.43
N LEU A 59 14.23 -5.91 5.69
CA LEU A 59 13.38 -5.64 6.84
C LEU A 59 13.61 -4.19 7.28
N ILE A 60 12.56 -3.37 7.32
CA ILE A 60 12.61 -2.00 7.85
C ILE A 60 12.66 -2.10 9.38
N PRO A 61 13.74 -1.62 10.03
CA PRO A 61 13.83 -1.65 11.48
C PRO A 61 12.99 -0.52 12.10
N GLU A 62 12.80 -0.53 13.43
CA GLU A 62 11.93 0.44 14.11
C GLU A 62 12.42 1.89 13.99
N GLU A 63 13.73 2.09 13.90
CA GLU A 63 14.38 3.37 13.64
C GLU A 63 14.17 3.89 12.20
N GLY A 64 13.61 3.06 11.32
CA GLY A 64 13.35 3.38 9.92
C GLY A 64 14.44 2.90 8.96
N TYR A 65 14.23 3.13 7.67
CA TYR A 65 15.14 2.73 6.60
C TYR A 65 15.40 3.90 5.66
N LEU A 66 16.68 4.20 5.40
CA LEU A 66 17.06 5.25 4.46
C LEU A 66 16.99 4.73 3.03
N ILE A 67 16.09 5.31 2.23
CA ILE A 67 15.97 4.98 0.81
C ILE A 67 17.05 5.69 -0.02
N GLU A 68 17.58 4.97 -0.99
CA GLU A 68 18.58 5.48 -1.94
C GLU A 68 17.92 6.10 -3.19
N PRO A 69 18.41 7.26 -3.67
CA PRO A 69 17.96 7.85 -4.94
C PRO A 69 18.11 6.91 -6.13
N GLY A 70 17.11 6.88 -7.01
CA GLY A 70 17.15 6.08 -8.25
C GLY A 70 17.01 4.57 -8.05
N ARG A 71 16.74 4.11 -6.83
CA ARG A 71 16.51 2.70 -6.51
C ARG A 71 15.02 2.40 -6.40
N LEU A 72 14.59 1.32 -7.06
CA LEU A 72 13.22 0.84 -7.00
C LEU A 72 13.04 -0.11 -5.81
N TYR A 73 12.05 0.20 -4.96
CA TYR A 73 11.66 -0.63 -3.83
C TYR A 73 10.23 -1.13 -4.05
N LEU A 74 10.03 -2.44 -3.90
CA LEU A 74 8.70 -3.03 -3.88
C LEU A 74 8.24 -3.11 -2.42
N GLY A 75 7.30 -2.23 -2.07
CA GLY A 75 6.61 -2.29 -0.79
C GLY A 75 5.27 -2.99 -0.90
N ARG A 76 4.74 -3.42 0.24
CA ARG A 76 3.35 -3.85 0.37
C ARG A 76 2.68 -3.09 1.50
N THR A 77 1.36 -3.04 1.45
CA THR A 77 0.56 -2.49 2.54
C THR A 77 0.57 -3.42 3.74
N LEU A 78 0.43 -2.84 4.93
CA LEU A 78 0.18 -3.60 6.14
C LEU A 78 -1.22 -4.20 6.11
N GLU A 79 -2.19 -3.45 5.58
CA GLU A 79 -3.56 -3.90 5.44
C GLU A 79 -3.73 -4.86 4.26
N TYR A 80 -4.51 -5.91 4.50
CA TYR A 80 -5.25 -6.63 3.48
C TYR A 80 -6.48 -5.82 3.06
N THR A 81 -6.78 -5.75 1.77
CA THR A 81 -7.97 -5.08 1.24
C THR A 81 -8.72 -5.96 0.24
N GLU A 82 -10.04 -5.99 0.37
CA GLU A 82 -10.96 -6.65 -0.57
C GLU A 82 -12.15 -5.72 -0.81
N THR A 83 -12.64 -5.67 -2.05
CA THR A 83 -13.87 -4.95 -2.37
C THR A 83 -14.78 -5.77 -3.28
N LYS A 84 -16.08 -5.63 -3.09
CA LYS A 84 -17.14 -6.21 -3.94
C LYS A 84 -17.96 -5.09 -4.54
N ASN A 85 -18.29 -5.18 -5.84
CA ASN A 85 -19.08 -4.18 -6.58
C ASN A 85 -18.48 -2.76 -6.58
N LEU A 86 -17.21 -2.63 -6.21
CA LEU A 86 -16.45 -1.39 -6.12
C LEU A 86 -15.08 -1.61 -6.76
N VAL A 87 -14.47 -0.54 -7.27
CA VAL A 87 -13.11 -0.55 -7.80
C VAL A 87 -12.26 0.34 -6.92
N PRO A 88 -11.28 -0.21 -6.17
CA PRO A 88 -10.39 0.59 -5.34
C PRO A 88 -9.34 1.28 -6.21
N MET A 89 -8.92 2.47 -5.79
CA MET A 89 -7.84 3.21 -6.41
C MET A 89 -6.77 3.50 -5.35
N LEU A 90 -5.51 3.20 -5.68
CA LEU A 90 -4.36 3.44 -4.80
C LEU A 90 -3.62 4.67 -5.28
N GLU A 91 -3.44 5.64 -4.37
CA GLU A 91 -2.73 6.89 -4.65
C GLU A 91 -1.71 7.18 -3.56
N GLY A 92 -0.58 7.77 -3.96
CA GLY A 92 0.41 8.27 -3.02
C GLY A 92 -0.12 9.50 -2.27
N ARG A 93 0.22 9.61 -0.99
CA ARG A 93 -0.09 10.84 -0.22
C ARG A 93 0.79 11.98 -0.72
N SER A 94 0.18 13.12 -1.02
CA SER A 94 0.92 14.31 -1.51
C SER A 94 2.03 14.75 -0.55
N SER A 95 1.89 14.53 0.77
CA SER A 95 2.94 14.84 1.74
C SER A 95 4.22 14.00 1.61
N ILE A 96 4.16 12.86 0.93
CA ILE A 96 5.29 11.95 0.72
C ILE A 96 5.88 12.10 -0.68
N GLY A 97 5.03 12.39 -1.68
CA GLY A 97 5.45 12.48 -3.08
C GLY A 97 5.92 13.86 -3.57
N ARG A 98 5.98 14.87 -2.70
CA ARG A 98 6.52 16.21 -3.01
C ARG A 98 8.03 16.23 -2.84
#